data_AF-A0A7J4ER19-F1
#
_entry.id   AF-A0A7J4ER19-F1
#
_cell.length_a   1.000
_cell.length_b   1.000
_cell.length_c   1.000
_cell.angle_alpha   90.00
_cell.angle_beta   90.00
_cell.angle_gamma   90.00
#
_symmetry.space_group_name_H-M   'P 1'
#
loop_
_entity.id
_entity.type
_entity.pdbx_description
1 polymer ?
#
loop_
_entity_poly.entity_id
_entity_poly.type
_entity_poly.pdbx_seq_one_letter_code
_entity_poly.pdbx_strand_id
1 'polypeptide(L)' 'NEGRKLEPKVYPVPAEIDDMVAMLKLKSMGIEIDELTPEQDEYLRSWTMGT' A
#
# COMPACT_ATOMS: atom_id res chain seq x y z
N ASN A 1 14.89 -5.57 -21.19
CA ASN A 1 14.40 -4.28 -21.74
C ASN A 1 12.96 -4.52 -22.20
N GLU A 2 12.01 -4.52 -21.25
CA GLU A 2 10.61 -4.92 -21.49
C GLU A 2 9.80 -3.91 -22.30
N GLY A 3 10.31 -2.68 -22.45
CA GLY A 3 9.64 -1.61 -23.18
C GLY A 3 9.34 -1.91 -24.65
N ARG A 4 10.02 -2.89 -25.27
CA ARG A 4 9.72 -3.35 -26.65
C ARG A 4 8.46 -4.21 -26.75
N LYS A 5 7.90 -4.68 -25.64
CA LYS A 5 6.68 -5.52 -25.58
C LYS A 5 5.42 -4.74 -25.18
N LEU A 6 5.55 -3.44 -24.91
CA LEU A 6 4.42 -2.60 -24.51
C LEU A 6 3.69 -2.08 -25.75
N GLU A 7 2.37 -2.24 -25.76
CA GLU A 7 1.46 -1.70 -26.74
C GLU A 7 1.31 -0.17 -26.55
N PRO A 8 0.91 0.59 -27.56
CA PRO A 8 0.64 2.01 -27.44
C PRO A 8 -0.66 2.25 -26.65
N LYS A 9 -0.56 2.17 -25.31
CA LYS A 9 -1.64 2.43 -24.36
C LYS A 9 -1.10 3.02 -23.06
N VAL A 10 -2.02 3.54 -22.24
CA VAL A 10 -1.68 4.00 -20.89
C VAL A 10 -1.64 2.80 -19.95
N TYR A 11 -0.54 2.70 -19.19
CA TYR A 11 -0.36 1.67 -18.18
C TYR A 11 -0.45 2.31 -16.80
N PRO A 12 -1.29 1.80 -15.89
CA PRO A 12 -1.26 2.23 -14.51
C PRO A 12 0.05 1.77 -13.86
N VAL A 13 0.52 2.55 -12.89
CA VAL A 13 1.63 2.13 -12.03
C VAL A 13 1.12 1.00 -11.12
N PRO A 14 1.89 -0.10 -10.94
CA PRO A 14 1.57 -1.13 -9.95
C PRO A 14 1.41 -0.53 -8.55
N ALA A 15 0.41 -1.00 -7.80
CA ALA A 15 0.07 -0.46 -6.49
C ALA A 15 1.25 -0.53 -5.51
N GLU A 16 2.06 -1.59 -5.58
CA GLU A 16 3.22 -1.79 -4.71
C GLU A 16 4.29 -0.70 -4.90
N ILE A 17 4.41 -0.18 -6.13
CA ILE A 17 5.33 0.93 -6.43
C ILE A 17 4.77 2.23 -5.87
N ASP A 18 3.46 2.45 -6.00
CA ASP A 18 2.79 3.66 -5.47
C ASP A 18 2.90 3.72 -3.94
N ASP A 19 2.62 2.60 -3.26
CA ASP A 19 2.75 2.44 -1.81
C ASP A 19 4.19 2.68 -1.35
N MET A 20 5.17 2.16 -2.09
CA MET A 20 6.59 2.36 -1.78
C MET A 20 6.98 3.85 -1.87
N VAL A 21 6.51 4.56 -2.90
CA VAL A 21 6.77 6.00 -3.06
C VAL A 21 6.14 6.80 -1.92
N ALA A 22 4.90 6.48 -1.53
CA ALA A 22 4.21 7.11 -0.41
C ALA A 22 5.00 6.90 0.90
N MET A 23 5.42 5.67 1.19
CA MET A 23 6.19 5.33 2.38
C MET A 23 7.54 6.10 2.44
N LEU A 24 8.27 6.16 1.33
CA LEU A 24 9.53 6.91 1.25
C LEU A 24 9.32 8.41 1.50
N LYS A 25 8.21 8.97 1.01
CA LYS A 25 7.87 10.38 1.23
C LYS A 25 7.60 10.66 2.71
N LEU A 26 6.77 9.85 3.36
CA LEU A 26 6.48 9.98 4.78
C LEU A 26 7.76 9.89 5.63
N LYS A 27 8.61 8.90 5.34
CA LYS A 27 9.92 8.74 5.99
C LYS A 27 10.81 9.98 5.82
N SER A 28 10.85 10.57 4.62
CA SER A 28 11.63 11.79 4.37
C SER A 28 11.13 13.01 5.16
N MET A 29 9.87 12.99 5.58
CA MET A 29 9.23 14.04 6.38
C MET A 29 9.33 13.75 7.89
N GLY A 30 9.95 12.64 8.30
CA GLY A 30 10.01 12.21 9.70
C GLY A 30 8.65 11.73 10.23
N ILE A 31 7.75 11.31 9.35
CA ILE A 31 6.44 10.75 9.71
C ILE A 31 6.55 9.23 9.75
N GLU A 32 6.19 8.64 10.88
CA GLU A 32 6.10 7.20 11.08
C GLU A 32 4.62 6.77 11.03
N ILE A 33 4.36 5.60 10.44
CA ILE A 33 3.06 4.95 10.50
C ILE A 33 3.11 4.00 11.69
N ASP A 34 2.12 4.08 12.58
CA ASP A 34 2.01 3.21 13.73
C ASP A 34 1.56 1.79 13.34
N GLU A 35 1.95 0.82 14.17
CA GLU A 35 1.51 -0.57 14.03
C GLU A 35 0.32 -0.82 14.95
N LEU A 36 -0.64 -1.61 14.46
CA LEU A 36 -1.76 -2.05 15.27
C LEU A 36 -1.26 -2.85 16.48
N THR A 37 -1.83 -2.59 17.66
CA THR A 37 -1.61 -3.48 18.80
C THR A 37 -2.26 -4.85 18.52
N PRO A 38 -1.79 -5.93 19.18
CA PRO A 38 -2.42 -7.24 19.04
C PRO A 38 -3.93 -7.21 19.30
N GLU A 39 -4.37 -6.43 20.27
CA GLU A 39 -5.80 -6.26 20.61
C GLU A 39 -6.57 -5.51 19.52
N GLN A 40 -5.95 -4.51 18.86
CA GLN A 40 -6.56 -3.80 17.74
C GLN A 40 -6.66 -4.69 16.49
N ASP A 41 -5.64 -5.48 16.19
CA ASP A 41 -5.67 -6.48 15.10
C ASP A 41 -6.72 -7.57 15.37
N GLU A 42 -6.78 -8.08 16.60
CA GLU A 42 -7.81 -9.03 17.02
C GLU A 42 -9.21 -8.43 16.91
N TYR A 43 -9.40 -7.18 17.37
CA TYR A 43 -10.68 -6.47 17.24
C TYR A 43 -11.13 -6.37 15.78
N LEU A 44 -10.24 -5.94 14.88
CA LEU A 44 -10.54 -5.82 13.45
C LEU A 44 -10.88 -7.18 12.82
N ARG A 45 -10.16 -8.25 13.16
CA ARG A 45 -10.44 -9.61 12.68
C ARG A 45 -11.72 -10.19 13.26
N SER A 46 -12.05 -9.85 14.51
CA SER A 46 -13.25 -10.30 15.20
C SER A 46 -14.53 -9.65 14.65
N TRP A 47 -14.39 -8.50 13.98
CA TRP A 47 -15.49 -7.81 13.32
C TRP A 47 -15.95 -8.61 12.08
N THR A 48 -16.73 -9.65 12.32
CA THR A 48 -17.51 -10.34 11.30
C THR A 48 -18.84 -9.60 11.20
N MET A 49 -18.89 -8.49 10.48
CA MET A 49 -20.19 -7.88 10.18
C MET A 49 -20.93 -8.82 9.22
N GLY A 50 -21.92 -9.51 9.76
CA GLY A 50 -23.02 -10.03 8.96
C GLY A 50 -23.94 -8.87 8.60
N THR A 51 -23.78 -8.36 7.38
CA THR A 51 -24.76 -7.90 6.36
C THR A 51 -24.02 -7.15 5.29
#